data_AF-A0A401QCX2-F1
#
_entry.id   AF-A0A401QCX2-F1
#
_cell.length_a   1.000
_cell.length_b   1.000
_cell.length_c   1.000
_cell.angle_alpha   90.00
_cell.angle_beta   90.00
_cell.angle_gamma   90.00
#
_symmetry.space_group_name_H-M   'P 1'
#
loop_
_entity.id
_entity.type
_entity.pdbx_description
1 polymer ?
#
loop_
_entity_poly.entity_id
_entity_poly.type
_entity_poly.pdbx_seq_one_letter_code
_entity_poly.pdbx_strand_id
1 'polypeptide(L)'
;ELSTDVLGYCTDFQSVPGCGISCKVTNVETILMKSEQILNKQSEHNTHLFQISDSHDVNALPSKSTAPKDAVTSQTYSVLMGNREWMARNALHIGHDVDEAMTNHEMKGQTAVLAAID
;
A
#
# COMPACT_ATOMS: atom_id res chain seq x y z
N GLU A 1 15.52 13.27 8.75
CA GLU A 1 14.18 12.92 9.27
C GLU A 1 13.22 12.80 8.10
N LEU A 2 12.24 11.91 8.19
CA LEU A 2 11.16 11.85 7.21
C LEU A 2 10.36 13.15 7.34
N SER A 3 10.29 13.99 6.30
CA SER A 3 9.54 15.26 6.28
C SER A 3 8.01 15.06 6.28
N THR A 4 7.48 14.26 7.21
CA THR A 4 6.06 14.03 7.43
C THR A 4 5.72 14.12 8.90
N ASP A 5 4.70 14.92 9.23
CA ASP A 5 4.21 15.09 10.60
C ASP A 5 3.31 13.91 11.05
N VAL A 6 3.01 12.99 10.14
CA VAL A 6 2.14 11.83 10.38
C VAL A 6 2.94 10.55 10.12
N LEU A 7 3.01 9.70 11.14
CA LEU A 7 3.69 8.40 11.15
C LEU A 7 2.70 7.30 11.57
N GLY A 8 2.91 6.08 11.07
CA GLY A 8 2.22 4.89 11.57
C GLY A 8 2.94 4.30 12.79
N TYR A 9 2.23 3.47 13.56
CA TYR A 9 2.81 2.74 14.69
C TYR A 9 3.10 1.28 14.32
N CYS A 10 4.25 0.78 14.74
CA CYS A 10 4.68 -0.61 14.59
C CYS A 10 4.62 -1.30 15.95
N THR A 11 3.87 -2.40 16.04
CA THR A 11 3.74 -3.25 17.24
C THR A 11 4.00 -4.71 16.89
N ASP A 12 4.14 -5.58 17.90
CA ASP A 12 4.39 -7.02 17.71
C ASP A 12 5.56 -7.34 16.76
N PHE A 13 6.62 -6.52 16.79
CA PHE A 13 7.77 -6.71 15.92
C PHE A 13 8.54 -7.98 16.28
N GLN A 14 8.75 -8.83 15.28
CA GLN A 14 9.52 -10.06 15.38
C GLN A 14 10.55 -10.10 14.25
N SER A 15 11.76 -10.56 14.56
CA SER A 15 12.83 -10.75 13.57
C SER A 15 13.49 -12.11 13.75
N VAL A 16 13.76 -12.77 12.63
CA VAL A 16 14.44 -14.06 12.58
C VAL A 16 15.61 -13.96 11.59
N PRO A 17 16.87 -14.01 12.06
CA PRO A 17 18.04 -13.92 11.19
C PRO A 17 18.02 -14.96 10.07
N GLY A 18 18.38 -14.52 8.85
CA GLY A 18 18.36 -15.37 7.65
C GLY A 18 16.95 -15.72 7.13
N CYS A 19 15.89 -15.21 7.78
CA CYS A 19 14.51 -15.50 7.40
C CYS A 19 13.74 -14.22 7.02
N GLY A 20 13.42 -13.39 8.01
CA GLY A 20 12.52 -12.26 7.79
C GLY A 20 12.10 -11.52 9.06
N ILE A 21 11.19 -10.58 8.89
CA ILE A 21 10.56 -9.77 9.93
C ILE A 21 9.03 -9.85 9.80
N SER A 22 8.34 -9.69 10.92
CA SER A 22 6.88 -9.52 10.96
C SER A 22 6.54 -8.44 11.98
N CYS A 23 5.48 -7.67 11.71
CA CYS A 23 4.94 -6.72 12.66
C CYS A 23 3.48 -6.40 12.35
N LYS A 24 2.82 -5.73 13.29
CA LYS A 24 1.54 -5.07 13.07
C LYS A 24 1.75 -3.59 12.87
N VAL A 25 1.06 -3.03 11.89
CA VAL A 25 1.12 -1.61 11.55
C VAL A 25 -0.26 -1.00 11.75
N THR A 26 -0.34 0.13 12.44
CA THR A 26 -1.58 0.86 12.71
C THR A 26 -1.41 2.35 12.43
N ASN A 27 -2.52 3.08 12.43
CA ASN A 27 -2.50 4.55 12.43
C ASN A 27 -1.92 5.12 11.12
N VAL A 28 -2.16 4.41 10.02
CA VAL A 28 -1.73 4.76 8.66
C VAL A 28 -2.84 5.42 7.84
N GLU A 29 -4.07 5.48 8.36
CA GLU A 29 -5.26 5.97 7.67
C GLU A 29 -5.10 7.44 7.29
N THR A 30 -4.52 8.24 8.18
CA THR A 30 -4.24 9.65 7.92
C THR A 30 -3.21 9.87 6.81
N ILE A 31 -2.27 8.94 6.63
CA ILE A 31 -1.29 8.95 5.52
C ILE A 31 -1.98 8.54 4.22
N LEU A 32 -2.78 7.47 4.27
CA LEU A 32 -3.54 6.94 3.13
C LEU A 32 -4.56 7.97 2.59
N MET A 33 -5.38 8.57 3.46
CA MET A 33 -6.37 9.58 3.05
C MET A 33 -5.74 10.82 2.42
N LYS A 34 -4.57 11.26 2.92
CA LYS A 34 -3.84 12.37 2.30
C LYS A 34 -3.35 12.00 0.90
N SER A 35 -2.91 10.75 0.70
CA SER A 35 -2.51 10.26 -0.62
C SER A 35 -3.68 10.24 -1.60
N GLU A 36 -4.85 9.72 -1.20
CA GLU A 36 -6.07 9.69 -2.03
C GLU A 36 -6.53 11.09 -2.44
N GLN A 37 -6.48 12.05 -1.51
CA GLN A 37 -6.83 13.44 -1.83
C GLN A 37 -5.87 14.09 -2.83
N ILE A 38 -4.58 13.71 -2.82
CA ILE A 38 -3.60 14.19 -3.80
C ILE A 38 -3.88 13.58 -5.18
N LEU A 39 -4.13 12.26 -5.24
CA LEU A 39 -4.48 11.58 -6.49
C LEU A 39 -5.77 12.14 -7.11
N ASN A 40 -6.81 12.36 -6.30
CA ASN A 40 -8.08 12.89 -6.78
C ASN A 40 -7.93 14.32 -7.34
N LYS A 41 -7.18 15.19 -6.65
CA LYS A 41 -6.88 16.55 -7.16
C LYS A 41 -6.12 16.55 -8.48
N GLN A 42 -5.26 15.54 -8.70
CA GLN A 42 -4.51 15.41 -9.95
C GLN A 42 -5.41 14.91 -11.11
N SER A 43 -6.39 14.06 -10.82
CA SER A 43 -7.40 13.65 -11.81
C SER A 43 -8.31 14.81 -12.25
N GLU A 44 -8.73 15.69 -11.32
CA GLU A 44 -9.55 16.86 -11.63
C GLU A 44 -8.81 17.85 -12.55
N HIS A 45 -7.50 18.02 -12.36
CA HIS A 45 -6.70 18.91 -13.21
C HIS A 45 -6.55 18.36 -14.66
N ASN A 46 -6.43 17.05 -14.82
CA ASN A 46 -6.36 16.43 -16.16
C ASN A 46 -7.71 16.41 -16.89
N THR A 47 -8.85 16.39 -16.18
CA THR A 47 -10.17 16.49 -16.81
C THR A 47 -10.51 17.90 -17.32
N HIS A 48 -9.88 18.95 -16.76
CA HIS A 48 -10.10 20.32 -17.21
C HIS A 48 -9.42 20.64 -18.57
N LEU A 49 -8.46 19.82 -19.01
CA LEU A 49 -7.73 20.04 -20.27
C LEU A 49 -8.41 19.41 -21.50
N PHE A 50 -9.49 18.65 -21.32
CA PHE A 50 -10.23 18.00 -22.41
C PHE A 50 -11.56 18.68 -22.78
N GLN A 51 -11.92 19.79 -22.14
CA GLN A 51 -13.13 20.56 -22.46
C GLN A 51 -12.79 21.82 -23.28
N ILE A 52 -12.19 21.62 -24.46
CA ILE A 52 -12.29 22.58 -25.56
C ILE A 52 -12.64 21.77 -26.81
N SER A 53 -13.92 21.38 -26.93
CA SER A 53 -14.63 21.22 -28.21
C SER A 53 -16.06 20.71 -27.96
N ASP A 54 -17.01 21.55 -28.39
CA ASP A 54 -18.42 21.27 -28.72
C ASP A 54 -19.40 20.76 -27.64
N SER A 55 -20.20 21.72 -27.16
CA SER A 55 -21.67 21.71 -27.13
C SER A 55 -22.39 20.34 -27.04
N HIS A 56 -22.86 19.96 -25.85
CA HIS A 56 -24.27 19.57 -25.57
C HIS A 56 -24.47 19.15 -24.09
N ASP A 57 -25.62 19.57 -23.53
CA ASP A 57 -26.17 19.29 -22.20
C ASP A 57 -25.90 17.88 -21.62
N VAL A 58 -25.38 17.81 -20.38
CA VAL A 58 -25.84 16.87 -19.34
C VAL A 58 -25.47 17.38 -17.94
N ASN A 59 -26.49 17.64 -17.11
CA ASN A 59 -26.37 17.89 -15.67
C ASN A 59 -25.76 16.66 -14.97
N ALA A 60 -24.51 16.74 -14.52
CA ALA A 60 -23.89 15.75 -13.65
C ALA A 60 -23.83 16.29 -12.21
N LEU A 61 -24.79 15.83 -11.41
CA LEU A 61 -24.90 16.07 -9.97
C LEU A 61 -23.69 15.47 -9.23
N PRO A 62 -22.95 16.21 -8.39
CA PRO A 62 -21.94 15.60 -7.53
C PRO A 62 -22.63 14.94 -6.34
N SER A 63 -22.75 13.60 -6.39
CA SER A 63 -23.19 12.77 -5.26
C SER A 63 -22.16 12.83 -4.13
N LYS A 64 -22.32 13.83 -3.25
CA LYS A 64 -21.56 13.96 -2.01
C LYS A 64 -22.19 13.04 -0.96
N SER A 65 -21.77 11.77 -0.94
CA SER A 65 -22.13 10.84 0.14
C SER A 65 -21.36 11.21 1.41
N THR A 66 -21.94 12.12 2.20
CA THR A 66 -21.52 12.35 3.59
C THR A 66 -22.10 11.23 4.46
N ALA A 67 -21.35 10.15 4.63
CA ALA A 67 -21.62 9.16 5.68
C ALA A 67 -20.99 9.62 7.03
N PRO A 68 -21.59 9.27 8.18
CA PRO A 68 -21.24 9.82 9.49
C PRO A 68 -19.90 9.31 10.00
N LYS A 69 -19.22 10.15 10.79
CA LYS A 69 -17.99 9.84 11.53
C LYS A 69 -18.29 8.86 12.67
N ASP A 70 -18.35 7.57 12.34
CA ASP A 70 -18.20 6.54 13.35
C ASP A 70 -16.73 6.49 13.82
N ALA A 71 -16.53 6.23 15.10
CA ALA A 71 -15.22 6.18 15.74
C ALA A 71 -14.27 5.32 14.90
N VAL A 72 -13.29 5.96 14.24
CA VAL A 72 -12.29 5.28 13.43
C VAL A 72 -11.47 4.41 14.36
N THR A 73 -11.86 3.14 14.48
CA THR A 73 -10.95 2.11 14.97
C THR A 73 -9.80 2.08 13.97
N SER A 74 -8.61 2.48 14.39
CA SER A 74 -7.42 2.42 13.53
C SER A 74 -7.29 0.99 12.98
N GLN A 75 -7.27 0.86 11.67
CA GLN A 75 -7.09 -0.41 10.99
C GLN A 75 -5.71 -0.94 11.37
N THR A 76 -5.66 -2.23 11.69
CA THR A 76 -4.41 -2.92 11.98
C THR A 76 -4.08 -3.80 10.79
N TYR A 77 -2.87 -3.63 10.25
CA TYR A 77 -2.34 -4.41 9.15
C TYR A 77 -1.27 -5.36 9.67
N SER A 78 -1.31 -6.62 9.26
CA SER A 78 -0.23 -7.56 9.56
C SER A 78 0.77 -7.54 8.41
N VAL A 79 2.00 -7.16 8.69
CA VAL A 79 3.07 -7.06 7.70
C VAL A 79 4.06 -8.20 7.91
N LEU A 80 4.45 -8.84 6.81
CA LEU A 80 5.45 -9.88 6.76
C LEU A 80 6.46 -9.55 5.66
N MET A 81 7.75 -9.60 5.98
CA MET A 81 8.83 -9.45 4.99
C MET A 81 9.85 -10.56 5.21
N GLY A 82 10.31 -11.20 4.15
CA GLY A 82 11.31 -12.26 4.25
C GLY A 82 11.67 -12.88 2.91
N ASN A 83 12.59 -13.84 2.93
CA ASN A 83 12.93 -14.61 1.75
C ASN A 83 11.78 -15.57 1.33
N ARG A 84 11.96 -16.28 0.22
CA ARG A 84 10.92 -17.19 -0.32
C ARG A 84 10.54 -18.30 0.67
N GLU A 85 11.54 -18.86 1.35
CA GLU A 85 11.36 -19.92 2.35
C GLU A 85 10.52 -19.43 3.52
N TRP A 86 10.72 -18.18 3.93
CA TRP A 86 9.95 -17.54 4.98
C TRP A 86 8.49 -17.34 4.58
N MET A 87 8.23 -16.89 3.37
CA MET A 87 6.86 -16.76 2.85
C MET A 87 6.14 -18.11 2.80
N ALA A 88 6.80 -19.16 2.29
CA ALA A 88 6.24 -20.50 2.26
C ALA A 88 5.90 -21.03 3.66
N ARG A 89 6.74 -20.77 4.67
CA ARG A 89 6.48 -21.13 6.08
C ARG A 89 5.29 -20.38 6.69
N ASN A 90 5.00 -19.18 6.21
CA ASN A 90 3.82 -18.40 6.58
C ASN A 90 2.62 -18.69 5.67
N ALA A 91 2.63 -19.80 4.94
CA ALA A 91 1.56 -20.26 4.05
C ALA A 91 1.23 -19.30 2.89
N LEU A 92 2.20 -18.48 2.48
CA LEU A 92 2.09 -17.64 1.28
C LEU A 92 2.71 -18.36 0.09
N HIS A 93 1.89 -18.66 -0.91
CA HIS A 93 2.33 -19.28 -2.14
C HIS A 93 3.06 -18.27 -3.03
N ILE A 94 4.26 -18.63 -3.49
CA ILE A 94 5.06 -17.84 -4.44
C ILE A 94 4.91 -18.47 -5.82
N GLY A 95 4.54 -17.65 -6.80
CA GLY A 95 4.47 -18.05 -8.20
C GLY A 95 5.85 -18.39 -8.77
N HIS A 96 5.89 -19.30 -9.74
CA HIS A 96 7.14 -19.76 -10.38
C HIS A 96 7.94 -18.60 -10.99
N ASP A 97 7.27 -17.63 -11.59
CA ASP A 97 7.88 -16.43 -12.16
C ASP A 97 8.61 -15.58 -11.11
N VAL A 98 8.01 -15.40 -9.94
CA VAL A 98 8.62 -14.69 -8.82
C VAL A 98 9.77 -15.48 -8.22
N ASP A 99 9.62 -16.79 -8.07
CA ASP A 99 10.66 -17.69 -7.55
C ASP A 99 11.92 -17.70 -8.45
N GLU A 100 11.72 -17.77 -9.77
CA GLU A 100 12.80 -17.69 -10.75
C GLU A 100 13.49 -16.33 -10.69
N ALA A 101 12.74 -15.24 -10.57
CA ALA A 101 13.29 -13.90 -10.41
C ALA A 101 14.13 -13.78 -9.14
N MET A 102 13.63 -14.27 -8.00
CA MET A 102 14.37 -14.29 -6.73
C MET A 102 15.66 -15.09 -6.86
N THR A 103 15.60 -16.29 -7.45
CA THR A 103 16.77 -17.16 -7.68
C THR A 103 17.84 -16.44 -8.50
N ASN A 104 17.45 -15.73 -9.57
CA ASN A 104 18.36 -14.97 -10.41
C ASN A 104 19.06 -13.82 -9.66
N HIS A 105 18.36 -13.17 -8.72
CA HIS A 105 18.97 -12.14 -7.87
C HIS A 105 19.95 -12.74 -6.86
N GLU A 106 19.56 -13.85 -6.21
CA GLU A 106 20.39 -14.53 -5.22
C GLU A 106 21.67 -15.12 -5.82
N MET A 107 21.59 -15.70 -7.03
CA MET A 107 22.77 -16.19 -7.77
C MET A 107 23.80 -15.09 -8.07
N LYS A 108 23.36 -13.83 -8.11
CA LYS A 108 24.24 -12.66 -8.27
C LYS A 108 24.81 -12.16 -6.93
N GLY A 109 24.55 -12.87 -5.82
CA GLY A 109 24.93 -12.48 -4.47
C GLY A 109 24.08 -11.35 -3.91
N GLN A 110 22.91 -11.06 -4.48
CA GLN A 110 22.01 -10.01 -4.01
C GLN A 110 21.04 -10.57 -2.97
N THR A 111 20.62 -9.71 -2.04
CA THR A 111 19.55 -10.06 -1.09
C THR A 111 18.20 -9.81 -1.75
N ALA A 112 17.41 -10.86 -1.97
CA ALA A 112 16.04 -10.78 -2.45
C ALA A 112 15.07 -11.08 -1.30
N VAL A 113 14.09 -10.20 -1.09
CA VAL A 113 13.02 -10.37 -0.10
C VAL A 113 11.69 -10.03 -0.72
N LEU A 114 10.63 -10.67 -0.22
CA LEU A 114 9.25 -10.37 -0.53
C LEU A 114 8.60 -9.66 0.65
N ALA A 115 7.50 -8.97 0.40
CA ALA A 115 6.65 -8.37 1.43
C ALA A 115 5.18 -8.76 1.18
N ALA A 116 4.46 -9.06 2.25
CA ALA A 116 3.03 -9.36 2.25
C ALA A 116 2.33 -8.55 3.34
N ILE A 117 1.09 -8.14 3.07
CA ILE A 117 0.25 -7.34 3.96
C ILE A 117 -1.14 -7.97 3.98
N ASP A 118 -1.68 -8.17 5.17
CA ASP A 118 -3.08 -8.52 5.45
C ASP A 118 -3.79 -7.33 6.11
#